data_AF-A0A6N7TMT6-F1
#
_entry.id   AF-A0A6N7TMT6-F1
#
_cell.length_a   1.000
_cell.length_b   1.000
_cell.length_c   1.000
_cell.angle_alpha   90.00
_cell.angle_beta   90.00
_cell.angle_gamma   90.00
#
_symmetry.space_group_name_H-M   'P 1'
#
loop_
_entity.id
_entity.type
_entity.pdbx_description
1 polymer ?
#
loop_
_entity_poly.entity_id
_entity_poly.type
_entity_poly.pdbx_seq_one_letter_code
_entity_poly.pdbx_strand_id
1 'polypeptide(L)'
;MVICGQEFEFSLMNANDLDRFEDANERMQRRSAEESEQFRRGGVRLGDHARAQARIAMDCIDEILGAGSSARLGLDENNMAPIYDVIEELGNAFAAEKQRYTARAAQPMNREQRRAQAKKDKHNPPVSYPAPPASRMVERVDAQVSAKQKTEQLIDARQAMNALRDDPDAMQQLAAYALQIAAERHV
;
A
#
# COMPACT_ATOMS: atom_id res chain seq x y z
N MET A 1 4.94 -2.04 10.88
CA MET A 1 5.63 -1.27 9.82
C MET A 1 6.31 -0.03 10.41
N VAL A 2 7.35 0.52 9.77
CA VAL A 2 8.02 1.77 10.22
C VAL A 2 7.78 2.87 9.18
N ILE A 3 7.27 4.02 9.62
CA ILE A 3 6.99 5.21 8.80
C ILE A 3 7.57 6.44 9.51
N CYS A 4 8.40 7.20 8.81
CA CYS A 4 9.12 8.38 9.30
C CYS A 4 9.81 8.13 10.65
N GLY A 5 10.43 6.96 10.81
CA GLY A 5 11.11 6.55 12.04
C GLY A 5 10.20 6.09 13.20
N GLN A 6 8.89 5.99 12.99
CA GLN A 6 7.93 5.53 13.99
C GLN A 6 7.36 4.16 13.66
N GLU A 7 7.17 3.33 14.69
CA GLU A 7 6.55 2.01 14.57
C GLU A 7 5.01 2.10 14.62
N PHE A 8 4.38 1.40 13.68
CA PHE A 8 2.94 1.24 13.56
C PHE A 8 2.57 -0.24 13.45
N GLU A 9 1.48 -0.62 14.11
CA GLU A 9 0.90 -1.97 14.03
C GLU A 9 0.03 -2.07 12.77
N PHE A 10 0.72 -2.30 11.65
CA PHE A 10 0.13 -2.53 10.34
C PHE A 10 1.05 -3.47 9.55
N SER A 11 0.43 -4.40 8.84
CA SER A 11 1.10 -5.29 7.90
C SER A 11 0.19 -5.61 6.73
N LEU A 12 0.71 -5.52 5.52
CA LEU A 12 -0.04 -5.93 4.33
C LEU A 12 -0.27 -7.45 4.23
N MET A 13 0.30 -8.24 5.15
CA MET A 13 0.04 -9.68 5.24
C MET A 13 -1.13 -10.01 6.14
N ASN A 14 -1.69 -9.02 6.83
CA ASN A 14 -2.88 -9.13 7.64
C ASN A 14 -4.09 -8.69 6.81
N ALA A 15 -5.03 -9.61 6.59
CA ALA A 15 -6.23 -9.32 5.80
C ALA A 15 -7.05 -8.17 6.37
N ASN A 16 -7.16 -8.06 7.70
CA ASN A 16 -7.91 -6.96 8.33
C ASN A 16 -7.23 -5.60 8.09
N ASP A 17 -5.89 -5.56 8.06
CA ASP A 17 -5.15 -4.33 7.80
C ASP A 17 -5.23 -3.96 6.31
N LEU A 18 -5.26 -4.95 5.43
CA LEU A 18 -5.48 -4.74 4.01
C LEU A 18 -6.89 -4.22 3.73
N ASP A 19 -7.93 -4.83 4.30
CA ASP A 19 -9.31 -4.37 4.17
C ASP A 19 -9.44 -2.94 4.70
N ARG A 20 -8.83 -2.65 5.86
CA ARG A 20 -8.77 -1.30 6.42
C ARG A 20 -8.09 -0.30 5.47
N PHE A 21 -7.03 -0.73 4.80
CA PHE A 21 -6.34 0.09 3.81
C PHE A 21 -7.21 0.36 2.58
N GLU A 22 -7.85 -0.67 2.03
CA GLU A 22 -8.73 -0.55 0.85
C GLU A 22 -9.92 0.35 1.16
N ASP A 23 -10.59 0.14 2.29
CA ASP A 23 -11.71 0.96 2.77
C ASP A 23 -11.28 2.43 2.95
N ALA A 24 -10.16 2.67 3.63
CA ALA A 24 -9.65 4.01 3.88
C ALA A 24 -9.31 4.73 2.57
N ASN A 25 -8.70 4.03 1.62
CA ASN A 25 -8.33 4.59 0.33
C ASN A 25 -9.58 4.87 -0.53
N GLU A 26 -10.57 3.98 -0.56
CA GLU A 26 -11.82 4.20 -1.29
C GLU A 26 -12.60 5.40 -0.72
N ARG A 27 -12.69 5.50 0.61
CA ARG A 27 -13.34 6.62 1.30
C ARG A 27 -12.67 7.94 1.00
N MET A 28 -11.35 7.96 1.05
CA MET A 28 -10.56 9.14 0.75
C MET A 28 -10.73 9.56 -0.72
N GLN A 29 -10.65 8.64 -1.69
CA GLN A 29 -10.90 8.96 -3.11
C GLN A 29 -12.30 9.55 -3.33
N ARG A 30 -13.33 8.95 -2.72
CA ARG A 30 -14.71 9.46 -2.78
C ARG A 30 -14.80 10.89 -2.22
N ARG A 31 -14.24 11.12 -1.03
CA ARG A 31 -14.22 12.45 -0.38
C ARG A 31 -13.44 13.48 -1.19
N SER A 32 -12.28 13.11 -1.74
CA SER A 32 -11.47 14.00 -2.58
C SER A 32 -12.19 14.37 -3.86
N ALA A 33 -12.94 13.44 -4.48
CA ALA A 33 -13.77 13.72 -5.63
C ALA A 33 -14.92 14.68 -5.29
N GLU A 34 -15.64 14.44 -4.19
CA GLU A 34 -16.72 15.31 -3.71
C GLU A 34 -16.22 16.73 -3.39
N GLU A 35 -15.07 16.83 -2.72
CA GLU A 35 -14.41 18.11 -2.39
C GLU A 35 -13.94 18.85 -3.65
N SER A 36 -13.41 18.12 -4.63
CA SER A 36 -13.00 18.69 -5.92
C SER A 36 -14.18 19.20 -6.73
N GLU A 37 -15.30 18.47 -6.73
CA GLU A 37 -16.54 18.92 -7.36
C GLU A 37 -17.10 20.18 -6.69
N GLN A 38 -17.05 20.26 -5.36
CA GLN A 38 -17.42 21.48 -4.63
C GLN A 38 -16.52 22.66 -4.99
N PHE A 39 -15.21 22.43 -5.08
CA PHE A 39 -14.27 23.45 -5.52
C PHE A 39 -14.55 23.92 -6.95
N ARG A 40 -14.79 22.99 -7.89
CA ARG A 40 -15.12 23.28 -9.30
C ARG A 40 -16.42 24.08 -9.46
N ARG A 41 -17.40 23.87 -8.57
CA ARG A 41 -18.64 24.65 -8.55
C ARG A 41 -18.43 26.11 -8.12
N GLY A 42 -17.24 26.45 -7.64
CA GLY A 42 -16.85 27.80 -7.22
C GLY A 42 -17.34 28.14 -5.81
N GLY A 43 -16.82 29.24 -5.26
CA GLY A 43 -17.16 29.72 -3.92
C GLY A 43 -16.25 29.21 -2.79
N VAL A 44 -15.34 28.28 -3.08
CA VAL A 44 -14.29 27.83 -2.15
C VAL A 44 -12.96 28.48 -2.55
N ARG A 45 -12.23 29.04 -1.59
CA ARG A 45 -10.91 29.60 -1.87
C ARG A 45 -9.90 28.47 -2.06
N LEU A 46 -8.91 28.69 -2.92
CA LEU A 46 -7.83 27.74 -3.19
C LEU A 46 -7.18 27.19 -1.91
N GLY A 47 -6.88 28.07 -0.94
CA GLY A 47 -6.28 27.66 0.33
C GLY A 47 -7.22 26.83 1.23
N ASP A 48 -8.54 27.05 1.15
CA ASP A 48 -9.51 26.29 1.94
C ASP A 48 -9.69 24.88 1.37
N HIS A 49 -9.68 24.77 0.03
CA HIS A 49 -9.65 23.48 -0.66
C HIS A 49 -8.36 22.69 -0.36
N ALA A 50 -7.20 23.36 -0.35
CA ALA A 50 -5.94 22.71 0.03
C ALA A 50 -6.00 22.15 1.46
N ARG A 51 -6.52 22.89 2.44
CA ARG A 51 -6.70 22.36 3.80
C ARG A 51 -7.71 21.21 3.86
N ALA A 52 -8.78 21.28 3.07
CA ALA A 52 -9.76 20.20 2.99
C ALA A 52 -9.12 18.90 2.47
N GLN A 53 -8.34 18.98 1.38
CA GLN A 53 -7.56 17.85 0.87
C GLN A 53 -6.54 17.32 1.92
N ALA A 54 -5.89 18.22 2.66
CA ALA A 54 -4.92 17.82 3.69
C ALA A 54 -5.59 17.00 4.81
N ARG A 55 -6.78 17.44 5.26
CA ARG A 55 -7.59 16.68 6.22
C ARG A 55 -8.02 15.33 5.67
N ILE A 56 -8.45 15.27 4.41
CA ILE A 56 -8.84 14.00 3.76
C ILE A 56 -7.67 13.00 3.76
N ALA A 57 -6.47 13.44 3.41
CA ALA A 57 -5.28 12.60 3.42
C ALA A 57 -4.84 12.20 4.84
N MET A 58 -4.86 13.13 5.80
CA MET A 58 -4.55 12.84 7.20
C MET A 58 -5.53 11.84 7.82
N ASP A 59 -6.83 11.99 7.57
CA ASP A 59 -7.84 11.04 8.01
C ASP A 59 -7.58 9.64 7.42
N CYS A 60 -7.20 9.56 6.14
CA CYS A 60 -6.82 8.29 5.53
C CYS A 60 -5.61 7.65 6.21
N ILE A 61 -4.58 8.44 6.54
CA ILE A 61 -3.39 7.96 7.27
C ILE A 61 -3.79 7.46 8.67
N ASP A 62 -4.71 8.15 9.36
CA ASP A 62 -5.23 7.71 10.65
C ASP A 62 -6.07 6.43 10.54
N GLU A 63 -6.88 6.28 9.51
CA GLU A 63 -7.61 5.04 9.27
C GLU A 63 -6.65 3.89 8.94
N ILE A 64 -5.62 4.11 8.13
CA ILE A 64 -4.63 3.09 7.74
C ILE A 64 -3.73 2.71 8.91
N LEU A 65 -3.17 3.66 9.66
CA LEU A 65 -2.14 3.40 10.67
C LEU A 65 -2.68 3.33 12.11
N GLY A 66 -3.95 3.69 12.29
CA GLY A 66 -4.60 3.79 13.59
C GLY A 66 -4.80 5.25 14.01
N ALA A 67 -5.87 5.51 14.77
CA ALA A 67 -6.28 6.86 15.13
C ALA A 67 -5.15 7.66 15.80
N GLY A 68 -4.95 8.90 15.35
CA GLY A 68 -3.93 9.82 15.87
C GLY A 68 -2.51 9.56 15.34
N SER A 69 -2.36 8.70 14.34
CA SER A 69 -1.09 8.50 13.63
C SER A 69 -0.63 9.76 12.90
N SER A 70 -1.54 10.51 12.29
CA SER A 70 -1.27 11.80 11.65
C SER A 70 -0.64 12.80 12.63
N ALA A 71 -1.23 12.92 13.83
CA ALA A 71 -0.72 13.75 14.92
C ALA A 71 0.63 13.25 15.46
N ARG A 72 0.78 11.92 15.62
CA ARG A 72 2.06 11.31 16.02
C ARG A 72 3.17 11.61 15.01
N LEU A 73 2.85 11.63 13.72
CA LEU A 73 3.75 11.98 12.62
C LEU A 73 3.97 13.48 12.47
N GLY A 74 3.28 14.32 13.25
CA GLY A 74 3.43 15.77 13.22
C GLY A 74 2.82 16.42 11.96
N LEU A 75 1.82 15.77 11.36
CA LEU A 75 1.12 16.29 10.19
C LEU A 75 0.18 17.44 10.57
N ASP A 76 0.07 18.42 9.69
CA ASP A 76 -0.76 19.61 9.87
C ASP A 76 -1.51 19.94 8.57
N GLU A 77 -2.77 20.34 8.70
CA GLU A 77 -3.63 20.63 7.54
C GLU A 77 -3.15 21.84 6.71
N ASN A 78 -2.28 22.70 7.25
CA ASN A 78 -1.75 23.86 6.55
C ASN A 78 -0.47 23.54 5.78
N ASN A 79 0.13 22.35 5.95
CA ASN A 79 1.36 21.98 5.28
C ASN A 79 1.26 20.60 4.63
N MET A 80 1.10 20.61 3.31
CA MET A 80 0.96 19.39 2.51
C MET A 80 2.27 18.62 2.31
N ALA A 81 3.43 19.28 2.38
CA ALA A 81 4.69 18.62 2.04
C ALA A 81 4.99 17.39 2.94
N PRO A 82 4.89 17.48 4.28
CA PRO A 82 5.07 16.32 5.15
C PRO A 82 4.02 15.21 4.93
N ILE A 83 2.81 15.57 4.50
CA ILE A 83 1.76 14.59 4.22
C ILE A 83 2.16 13.75 3.00
N TYR A 84 2.67 14.38 1.93
CA TYR A 84 3.19 13.66 0.77
C TYR A 84 4.40 12.79 1.10
N ASP A 85 5.33 13.28 1.94
CA ASP A 85 6.48 12.50 2.38
C ASP A 85 6.04 11.23 3.10
N VAL A 86 5.03 11.33 3.99
CA VAL A 86 4.45 10.16 4.69
C VAL A 86 3.76 9.20 3.72
N ILE A 87 2.98 9.71 2.75
CA ILE A 87 2.32 8.88 1.71
C ILE A 87 3.37 8.14 0.87
N GLU A 88 4.45 8.81 0.47
CA GLU A 88 5.56 8.19 -0.27
C GLU A 88 6.28 7.13 0.57
N GLU A 89 6.58 7.44 1.85
CA GLU A 89 7.16 6.46 2.76
C GLU A 89 6.26 5.26 3.00
N LEU A 90 4.94 5.45 3.10
CA LEU A 90 3.97 4.36 3.16
C LEU A 90 4.07 3.47 1.92
N GLY A 91 4.07 4.05 0.71
CA GLY A 91 4.24 3.31 -0.54
C GLY A 91 5.57 2.55 -0.59
N ASN A 92 6.66 3.14 -0.09
CA ASN A 92 7.97 2.51 -0.01
C ASN A 92 8.00 1.37 1.00
N ALA A 93 7.40 1.56 2.18
CA ALA A 93 7.31 0.54 3.22
C ALA A 93 6.48 -0.66 2.73
N PHE A 94 5.40 -0.41 2.00
CA PHE A 94 4.58 -1.44 1.34
C PHE A 94 5.38 -2.22 0.29
N ALA A 95 6.12 -1.52 -0.57
CA ALA A 95 6.99 -2.16 -1.55
C ALA A 95 8.10 -2.99 -0.88
N ALA A 96 8.69 -2.49 0.19
CA ALA A 96 9.71 -3.20 0.96
C ALA A 96 9.13 -4.45 1.65
N GLU A 97 7.94 -4.35 2.24
CA GLU A 97 7.23 -5.48 2.85
C GLU A 97 6.97 -6.57 1.80
N LYS A 98 6.40 -6.19 0.64
CA LYS A 98 6.21 -7.09 -0.50
C LYS A 98 7.51 -7.77 -0.93
N GLN A 99 8.59 -7.01 -1.10
CA GLN A 99 9.90 -7.56 -1.51
C GLN A 99 10.46 -8.56 -0.50
N ARG A 100 10.29 -8.32 0.81
CA ARG A 100 10.73 -9.27 1.84
C ARG A 100 10.00 -10.60 1.71
N TYR A 101 8.70 -10.58 1.42
CA TYR A 101 7.92 -11.81 1.26
C TYR A 101 8.17 -12.51 -0.06
N THR A 102 8.28 -11.79 -1.17
CA THR A 102 8.63 -12.41 -2.46
C THR A 102 10.03 -13.02 -2.39
N ALA A 103 10.99 -12.36 -1.75
CA ALA A 103 12.33 -12.92 -1.51
C ALA A 103 12.29 -14.16 -0.60
N ARG A 104 11.47 -14.16 0.45
CA ARG A 104 11.29 -15.31 1.35
C ARG A 104 10.62 -16.50 0.66
N ALA A 105 9.63 -16.25 -0.20
CA ALA A 105 8.99 -17.27 -1.03
C ALA A 105 9.92 -17.78 -2.14
N ALA A 106 10.77 -16.90 -2.68
CA ALA A 106 11.76 -17.23 -3.70
C ALA A 106 12.98 -17.95 -3.14
N GLN A 107 13.26 -17.91 -1.82
CA GLN A 107 14.33 -18.70 -1.22
C GLN A 107 14.05 -20.19 -1.48
N PRO A 108 14.82 -20.85 -2.36
CA PRO A 108 14.66 -22.27 -2.53
C PRO A 108 15.20 -22.90 -1.25
N MET A 109 14.32 -23.51 -0.45
CA MET A 109 14.72 -24.34 0.68
C MET A 109 15.94 -25.16 0.29
N ASN A 110 17.07 -24.85 0.92
CA ASN A 110 18.44 -25.12 0.50
C ASN A 110 18.55 -26.38 -0.39
N ARG A 111 18.45 -26.17 -1.72
CA ARG A 111 18.28 -27.25 -2.72
C ARG A 111 19.54 -28.12 -2.78
N GLU A 112 20.68 -27.51 -2.47
CA GLU A 112 21.99 -28.13 -2.35
C GLU A 112 22.10 -28.98 -1.08
N GLN A 113 21.59 -28.54 0.07
CA GLN A 113 21.53 -29.37 1.27
C GLN A 113 20.64 -30.61 1.08
N ARG A 114 19.49 -30.48 0.40
CA ARG A 114 18.63 -31.62 0.04
C ARG A 114 19.32 -32.59 -0.94
N ARG A 115 20.04 -32.08 -1.95
CA ARG A 115 20.76 -32.91 -2.91
C ARG A 115 22.00 -33.57 -2.31
N ALA A 116 22.67 -32.92 -1.35
CA ALA A 116 23.81 -33.47 -0.64
C ALA A 116 23.39 -34.59 0.33
N GLN A 117 22.24 -34.46 1.00
CA GLN A 117 21.66 -35.53 1.82
C GLN A 117 21.21 -36.72 0.94
N ALA A 118 20.52 -36.46 -0.17
CA ALA A 118 20.07 -37.52 -1.10
C ALA A 118 21.21 -38.28 -1.81
N LYS A 119 22.44 -37.76 -1.81
CA LYS A 119 23.62 -38.45 -2.33
C LYS A 119 24.33 -39.33 -1.29
N LYS A 120 24.10 -39.13 0.01
CA LYS A 120 24.70 -39.96 1.06
C LYS A 120 23.96 -41.28 1.26
N ASP A 121 22.66 -41.35 0.95
CA ASP A 121 21.82 -42.55 1.13
C ASP A 121 21.70 -43.44 -0.12
N LYS A 122 22.74 -43.51 -0.97
CA LYS A 122 22.68 -44.20 -2.28
C LYS A 122 23.10 -45.67 -2.29
N HIS A 123 22.93 -46.37 -1.17
CA HIS A 123 23.00 -47.84 -1.15
C HIS A 123 21.89 -48.43 -0.27
N ASN A 124 20.70 -48.63 -0.86
CA ASN A 124 19.70 -49.54 -0.32
C ASN A 124 18.92 -50.20 -1.48
N PRO A 125 18.58 -51.51 -1.39
CA PRO A 125 17.80 -52.22 -2.40
C PRO A 125 16.37 -51.65 -2.53
N PRO A 126 15.65 -51.93 -3.63
CA PRO A 126 14.39 -51.24 -3.94
C PRO A 126 13.31 -51.60 -2.92
N VAL A 127 13.06 -50.69 -1.98
CA VAL A 127 11.91 -50.76 -1.08
C VAL A 127 10.69 -50.20 -1.82
N SER A 128 9.65 -51.01 -1.96
CA SER A 128 8.33 -50.56 -2.42
C SER A 128 7.75 -49.59 -1.37
N TYR A 129 7.61 -48.32 -1.72
CA TYR A 129 7.00 -47.31 -0.85
C TYR A 129 5.52 -47.13 -1.21
N PRO A 130 4.61 -47.10 -0.24
CA PRO A 130 3.22 -46.70 -0.48
C PRO A 130 3.18 -45.22 -0.91
N ALA A 131 2.22 -44.91 -1.79
CA ALA A 131 2.04 -43.58 -2.35
C ALA A 131 2.00 -42.51 -1.25
N PRO A 132 2.71 -41.37 -1.43
CA PRO A 132 2.70 -40.31 -0.43
C PRO A 132 1.26 -39.80 -0.22
N PRO A 133 0.84 -39.55 1.02
CA PRO A 133 -0.54 -39.18 1.33
C PRO A 133 -0.90 -37.85 0.65
N ALA A 134 -2.04 -37.85 -0.06
CA ALA A 134 -2.54 -36.71 -0.84
C ALA A 134 -2.60 -35.40 -0.02
N SER A 135 -2.81 -35.49 1.29
CA SER A 135 -2.85 -34.34 2.22
C SER A 135 -1.60 -33.44 2.14
N ARG A 136 -0.41 -34.01 1.89
CA ARG A 136 0.85 -33.23 1.80
C ARG A 136 1.01 -32.50 0.46
N MET A 137 0.26 -32.91 -0.56
CA MET A 137 0.16 -32.20 -1.84
C MET A 137 -0.83 -31.05 -1.73
N VAL A 138 -1.96 -31.27 -1.08
CA VAL A 138 -3.01 -30.25 -0.86
C VAL A 138 -2.46 -29.06 -0.07
N GLU A 139 -1.78 -29.30 1.06
CA GLU A 139 -1.19 -28.23 1.89
C GLU A 139 -0.17 -27.34 1.13
N ARG A 140 0.59 -27.92 0.18
CA ARG A 140 1.55 -27.18 -0.64
C ARG A 140 0.88 -26.35 -1.73
N VAL A 141 -0.23 -26.86 -2.27
CA VAL A 141 -1.05 -26.13 -3.24
C VAL A 141 -1.73 -24.96 -2.54
N ASP A 142 -2.32 -25.18 -1.37
CA ASP A 142 -2.96 -24.13 -0.57
C ASP A 142 -1.97 -23.03 -0.16
N ALA A 143 -0.76 -23.40 0.25
CA ALA A 143 0.29 -22.43 0.56
C ALA A 143 0.74 -21.63 -0.68
N GLN A 144 0.80 -22.24 -1.87
CA GLN A 144 1.11 -21.53 -3.11
C GLN A 144 -0.03 -20.62 -3.56
N VAL A 145 -1.28 -21.06 -3.43
CA VAL A 145 -2.46 -20.26 -3.78
C VAL A 145 -2.58 -19.06 -2.83
N SER A 146 -2.43 -19.28 -1.52
CA SER A 146 -2.43 -18.21 -0.51
C SER A 146 -1.27 -17.22 -0.73
N ALA A 147 -0.08 -17.71 -1.10
CA ALA A 147 1.04 -16.83 -1.42
C ALA A 147 0.78 -15.96 -2.66
N LYS A 148 0.15 -16.52 -3.70
CA LYS A 148 -0.20 -15.77 -4.92
C LYS A 148 -1.25 -14.69 -4.65
N GLN A 149 -2.33 -15.04 -3.95
CA GLN A 149 -3.38 -14.08 -3.58
C GLN A 149 -2.80 -12.90 -2.77
N LYS A 150 -1.93 -13.18 -1.79
CA LYS A 150 -1.25 -12.13 -1.02
C LYS A 150 -0.37 -11.25 -1.90
N THR A 151 0.33 -11.81 -2.90
CA THR A 151 1.14 -11.00 -3.82
C THR A 151 0.32 -10.10 -4.75
N GLU A 152 -0.88 -10.50 -5.12
CA GLU A 152 -1.82 -9.72 -5.94
C GLU A 152 -2.39 -8.55 -5.13
N GLN A 153 -2.89 -8.82 -3.93
CA GLN A 153 -3.34 -7.79 -2.98
C GLN A 153 -2.27 -6.71 -2.70
N LEU A 154 -1.00 -7.14 -2.57
CA LEU A 154 0.14 -6.22 -2.43
C LEU A 154 0.41 -5.36 -3.68
N ILE A 155 0.03 -5.81 -4.88
CA ILE A 155 0.10 -5.00 -6.11
C ILE A 155 -0.97 -3.92 -6.06
N ASP A 156 -2.19 -4.29 -5.71
CA ASP A 156 -3.33 -3.39 -5.69
C ASP A 156 -3.13 -2.29 -4.65
N ALA A 157 -2.66 -2.64 -3.44
CA ALA A 157 -2.34 -1.66 -2.41
C ALA A 157 -1.26 -0.64 -2.84
N ARG A 158 -0.28 -1.09 -3.61
CA ARG A 158 0.75 -0.19 -4.17
C ARG A 158 0.19 0.71 -5.26
N GLN A 159 -0.70 0.20 -6.11
CA GLN A 159 -1.36 1.00 -7.15
C GLN A 159 -2.26 2.06 -6.53
N ALA A 160 -3.00 1.72 -5.47
CA ALA A 160 -3.78 2.67 -4.67
C ALA A 160 -2.90 3.81 -4.11
N MET A 161 -1.73 3.51 -3.53
CA MET A 161 -0.79 4.54 -3.05
C MET A 161 -0.20 5.40 -4.17
N ASN A 162 0.04 4.82 -5.35
CA ASN A 162 0.45 5.60 -6.51
C ASN A 162 -0.68 6.52 -6.98
N ALA A 163 -1.93 6.07 -6.99
CA ALA A 163 -3.09 6.90 -7.33
C ALA A 163 -3.29 8.07 -6.35
N LEU A 164 -2.89 7.89 -5.10
CA LEU A 164 -2.82 8.92 -4.08
C LEU A 164 -1.77 10.00 -4.36
N ARG A 165 -0.57 9.55 -4.75
CA ARG A 165 0.51 10.43 -5.21
C ARG A 165 0.13 11.13 -6.52
N ASP A 166 -0.60 10.40 -7.36
CA ASP A 166 -1.16 10.80 -8.65
C ASP A 166 -2.61 11.35 -8.51
N ASP A 167 -2.93 11.99 -7.38
CA ASP A 167 -4.00 13.00 -7.28
C ASP A 167 -3.48 14.47 -7.50
N PRO A 168 -2.59 14.77 -8.48
CA PRO A 168 -2.32 16.11 -8.92
C PRO A 168 -3.33 16.56 -9.98
N ASP A 169 -4.35 15.78 -10.36
CA ASP A 169 -5.39 16.27 -11.26
C ASP A 169 -6.22 17.37 -10.58
N ALA A 170 -6.50 17.25 -9.28
CA ALA A 170 -7.07 18.34 -8.49
C ALA A 170 -6.12 19.55 -8.46
N MET A 171 -4.83 19.37 -8.15
CA MET A 171 -3.82 20.44 -8.08
C MET A 171 -3.43 21.04 -9.44
N GLN A 172 -3.42 20.27 -10.53
CA GLN A 172 -3.24 20.75 -11.91
C GLN A 172 -4.45 21.56 -12.33
N GLN A 173 -5.65 21.17 -11.92
CA GLN A 173 -6.85 21.97 -12.14
C GLN A 173 -6.82 23.25 -11.30
N LEU A 174 -6.31 23.23 -10.06
CA LEU A 174 -6.06 24.45 -9.28
C LEU A 174 -5.02 25.36 -9.92
N ALA A 175 -3.91 24.78 -10.40
CA ALA A 175 -2.86 25.52 -11.08
C ALA A 175 -3.35 26.09 -12.43
N ALA A 176 -4.11 25.30 -13.20
CA ALA A 176 -4.74 25.73 -14.44
C ALA A 176 -5.81 26.80 -14.19
N TYR A 177 -6.62 26.67 -13.14
CA TYR A 177 -7.60 27.67 -12.73
C TYR A 177 -6.94 28.96 -12.22
N ALA A 178 -5.86 28.86 -11.44
CA ALA A 178 -5.08 30.02 -11.02
C ALA A 178 -4.39 30.72 -12.21
N LEU A 179 -3.88 29.95 -13.18
CA LEU A 179 -3.37 30.46 -14.46
C LEU A 179 -4.48 31.13 -15.29
N GLN A 180 -5.69 30.57 -15.31
CA GLN A 180 -6.84 31.14 -16.01
C GLN A 180 -7.30 32.47 -15.38
N ILE A 181 -7.42 32.55 -14.06
CA ILE A 181 -7.73 33.81 -13.35
C ILE A 181 -6.64 34.87 -13.56
N ALA A 182 -5.36 34.45 -13.58
CA ALA A 182 -4.25 35.36 -13.86
C ALA A 182 -4.29 35.88 -15.31
N ALA A 183 -4.69 35.04 -16.27
CA ALA A 183 -4.86 35.43 -17.67
C ALA A 183 -6.08 36.37 -17.89
N GLU A 184 -7.18 36.16 -17.17
CA GLU A 184 -8.39 37.00 -17.25
C GLU A 184 -8.21 38.40 -16.61
N ARG A 185 -7.21 38.60 -15.74
CA ARG A 185 -6.88 39.90 -15.12
C ARG A 185 -5.95 40.79 -15.94
N HIS A 186 -5.46 40.33 -17.09
CA HIS A 186 -4.53 41.05 -17.96
C HIS A 186 -5.15 41.56 -19.28
N VAL A 187 -6.47 41.82 -19.30
CA VAL A 187 -7.17 42.53 -20.40
C VAL A 187 -7.75 43.84 -19.90
#